data_AF-A0A2M7RI70-F1
#
_entry.id   AF-A0A2M7RI70-F1
#
_cell.length_a   1.000
_cell.length_b   1.000
_cell.length_c   1.000
_cell.angle_alpha   90.00
_cell.angle_beta   90.00
_cell.angle_gamma   90.00
#
_symmetry.space_group_name_H-M   'P 1'
#
loop_
_entity.id
_entity.type
_entity.pdbx_description
1 polymer ?
#
loop_
_entity_poly.entity_id
_entity_poly.type
_entity_poly.pdbx_seq_one_letter_code
_entity_poly.pdbx_strand_id
1 'polypeptide(L)'
;MAETNGENADSFVEVDGAKFQADPENEGQPLKDESGNPIPFKEEGDEEGGDDGATGDFVEVDGKKYVPDPDKPEEPLKDEQGNPVIFEDKKSKVEKEGEPGDPPVRDKKDFIINRLRQSRDKAREKAGNDNEGDDDEIDSEDEARILKVVDKHYGDKLSKVDAEENERELNSFFTNPENAKFKKKEATIRKWWKDPSRNHLPIKSVAYEVMGDSLEAVGAKKARQADDESRQSGSGGHTARGTMTKKNAWEETPEEFEAHQQKVRQKSN
;
A
#
# COMPACT_ATOMS: atom_id res chain seq x y z
N MET A 1 -0.63 44.91 -25.87
CA MET A 1 -0.08 44.53 -24.56
C MET A 1 -1.20 44.70 -23.56
N ALA A 2 -1.74 43.60 -23.05
CA ALA A 2 -2.78 43.60 -22.02
C ALA A 2 -2.27 42.72 -20.88
N GLU A 3 -2.02 43.35 -19.74
CA GLU A 3 -1.63 42.70 -18.49
C GLU A 3 -2.91 42.20 -17.81
N THR A 4 -2.98 40.90 -17.53
CA THR A 4 -4.03 40.31 -16.70
C THR A 4 -3.44 39.98 -15.33
N ASN A 5 -3.89 40.71 -14.31
CA ASN A 5 -3.64 40.45 -12.90
C ASN A 5 -4.24 39.09 -12.51
N GLY A 6 -3.43 38.20 -11.94
CA GLY A 6 -3.86 36.94 -11.35
C GLY A 6 -4.40 37.17 -9.94
N GLU A 7 -5.69 36.89 -9.75
CA GLU A 7 -6.31 36.76 -8.43
C GLU A 7 -5.89 35.42 -7.82
N ASN A 8 -5.13 35.46 -6.71
CA ASN A 8 -4.90 34.31 -5.86
C ASN A 8 -6.18 34.03 -5.08
N ALA A 9 -6.85 32.92 -5.42
CA ALA A 9 -7.98 32.42 -4.65
C ALA A 9 -7.45 31.73 -3.38
N ASP A 10 -7.65 32.37 -2.22
CA ASP A 10 -7.45 31.77 -0.91
C ASP A 10 -8.39 30.56 -0.74
N SER A 11 -7.82 29.36 -0.62
CA SER A 11 -8.57 28.12 -0.37
C SER A 11 -8.84 27.95 1.13
N PHE A 12 -10.10 27.97 1.54
CA PHE A 12 -10.54 27.67 2.90
C PHE A 12 -11.05 26.23 2.99
N VAL A 13 -10.75 25.55 4.09
CA VAL A 13 -11.28 24.22 4.43
C VAL A 13 -12.26 24.37 5.58
N GLU A 14 -13.48 23.86 5.42
CA GLU A 14 -14.55 23.96 6.42
C GLU A 14 -14.72 22.60 7.12
N VAL A 15 -14.51 22.56 8.43
CA VAL A 15 -14.70 21.36 9.28
C VAL A 15 -15.66 21.75 10.40
N ASP A 16 -16.79 21.05 10.51
CA ASP A 16 -17.86 21.29 11.49
C ASP A 16 -18.37 22.76 11.55
N GLY A 17 -18.40 23.44 10.41
CA GLY A 17 -18.90 24.82 10.29
C GLY A 17 -17.91 25.92 10.69
N ALA A 18 -16.67 25.56 11.03
CA ALA A 18 -15.57 26.49 11.21
C ALA A 18 -14.69 26.52 9.95
N LYS A 19 -14.33 27.72 9.48
CA LYS A 19 -13.49 27.94 8.29
C LYS A 19 -12.04 28.10 8.68
N PHE A 20 -11.17 27.25 8.13
CA PHE A 20 -9.73 27.28 8.37
C PHE A 20 -9.00 27.68 7.09
N GLN A 21 -8.05 28.60 7.21
CA GLN A 21 -7.18 29.02 6.09
C GLN A 21 -6.03 28.02 6.01
N ALA A 22 -5.95 27.28 4.90
CA ALA A 22 -4.87 26.32 4.69
C ALA A 22 -3.60 27.08 4.30
N ASP A 23 -2.61 27.10 5.19
CA ASP A 23 -1.28 27.64 4.91
C ASP A 23 -0.39 26.53 4.31
N PRO A 24 -0.12 26.55 2.99
CA PRO A 24 0.57 25.47 2.29
C PRO A 24 2.05 25.33 2.70
N GLU A 25 2.61 26.28 3.46
CA GLU A 25 3.99 26.19 3.94
C GLU A 25 4.14 25.41 5.27
N ASN A 26 3.05 24.90 5.86
CA ASN A 26 3.04 24.31 7.21
C ASN A 26 2.42 22.91 7.31
N GLU A 27 2.59 22.05 6.29
CA GLU A 27 2.17 20.65 6.35
C GLU A 27 2.87 19.89 7.51
N GLY A 28 2.09 19.45 8.52
CA GLY A 28 2.56 18.62 9.63
C GLY A 28 2.47 19.23 11.03
N GLN A 29 2.03 20.48 11.19
CA GLN A 29 1.73 21.03 12.52
C GLN A 29 0.30 20.68 12.98
N PRO A 30 0.08 20.41 14.29
CA PRO A 30 -1.26 20.14 14.80
C PRO A 30 -2.18 21.33 14.53
N LEU A 31 -3.41 21.04 14.07
CA LEU A 31 -4.46 22.04 13.86
C LEU A 31 -4.66 22.85 15.14
N LYS A 32 -4.61 24.18 15.01
CA LYS A 32 -4.82 25.12 16.11
C LYS A 32 -6.21 25.72 16.01
N ASP A 33 -6.85 25.96 17.14
CA ASP A 33 -8.09 26.72 17.22
C ASP A 33 -7.87 28.23 16.96
N GLU A 34 -8.95 29.03 16.94
CA GLU A 34 -8.89 30.49 16.75
C GLU A 34 -8.09 31.22 17.86
N SER A 35 -7.77 30.54 18.96
CA SER A 35 -6.96 31.05 20.06
C SER A 35 -5.49 30.57 19.99
N GLY A 36 -5.12 29.81 18.96
CA GLY A 36 -3.77 29.30 18.74
C GLY A 36 -3.42 28.02 19.53
N ASN A 37 -4.40 27.36 20.15
CA ASN A 37 -4.16 26.14 20.93
C ASN A 37 -4.30 24.88 20.06
N PRO A 38 -3.41 23.88 20.20
CA PRO A 38 -3.49 22.63 19.44
C PRO A 38 -4.71 21.81 19.87
N ILE A 39 -5.51 21.37 18.89
CA ILE A 39 -6.72 20.57 19.11
C ILE A 39 -6.30 19.09 19.33
N PRO A 40 -6.59 18.50 20.50
CA PRO A 40 -6.23 17.11 20.78
C PRO A 40 -7.15 16.15 20.02
N PHE A 41 -6.55 15.25 19.24
CA PHE A 41 -7.24 14.15 18.56
C PHE A 41 -7.69 13.12 19.60
N LYS A 42 -9.01 12.95 19.80
CA LYS A 42 -9.57 11.91 20.67
C LYS A 42 -9.97 10.71 19.82
N GLU A 43 -9.26 9.60 20.00
CA GLU A 43 -9.58 8.30 19.43
C GLU A 43 -10.50 7.57 20.44
N GLU A 44 -11.79 7.49 20.12
CA GLU A 44 -12.76 6.75 20.94
C GLU A 44 -12.72 5.26 20.53
N GLY A 45 -12.29 4.41 21.46
CA GLY A 45 -12.30 2.96 21.32
C GLY A 45 -13.47 2.33 22.06
N ASP A 46 -14.35 1.68 21.31
CA ASP A 46 -15.35 0.73 21.80
C ASP A 46 -14.76 -0.69 21.84
N GLU A 47 -14.98 -1.45 22.92
CA GLU A 47 -15.74 -2.72 22.88
C GLU A 47 -15.70 -3.51 24.21
N GLU A 48 -16.91 -3.88 24.66
CA GLU A 48 -17.23 -4.94 25.62
C GLU A 48 -17.43 -6.30 24.90
N GLY A 49 -17.28 -7.41 25.63
CA GLY A 49 -18.03 -8.65 25.37
C GLY A 49 -17.22 -9.95 25.42
N GLY A 50 -17.29 -10.68 26.55
CA GLY A 50 -16.78 -12.05 26.69
C GLY A 50 -17.92 -13.01 27.08
N ASP A 51 -18.11 -14.05 26.27
CA ASP A 51 -19.13 -15.10 26.38
C ASP A 51 -18.47 -16.47 26.68
N ASP A 52 -19.20 -17.30 27.42
CA ASP A 52 -18.81 -18.48 28.17
C ASP A 52 -18.94 -19.80 27.40
N GLY A 53 -17.91 -20.65 27.50
CA GLY A 53 -17.90 -21.99 26.92
C GLY A 53 -17.32 -23.03 27.88
N ALA A 54 -18.21 -23.76 28.55
CA ALA A 54 -17.90 -24.82 29.49
C ALA A 54 -17.30 -26.07 28.79
N THR A 55 -16.10 -26.46 29.19
CA THR A 55 -15.49 -27.78 28.90
C THR A 55 -15.19 -28.47 30.22
N GLY A 56 -15.69 -29.71 30.37
CA GLY A 56 -15.54 -30.51 31.59
C GLY A 56 -14.09 -30.86 31.86
N ASP A 57 -13.60 -30.48 33.04
CA ASP A 57 -12.23 -30.69 33.51
C ASP A 57 -12.03 -32.16 33.95
N PHE A 58 -11.16 -32.89 33.25
CA PHE A 58 -10.70 -34.21 33.66
C PHE A 58 -9.37 -34.06 34.42
N VAL A 59 -9.19 -34.80 35.52
CA VAL A 59 -7.93 -34.80 36.28
C VAL A 59 -7.16 -36.06 35.93
N GLU A 60 -5.96 -35.92 35.37
CA GLU A 60 -5.08 -37.03 35.02
C GLU A 60 -3.97 -37.16 36.07
N VAL A 61 -3.87 -38.33 36.71
CA VAL A 61 -2.83 -38.67 37.69
C VAL A 61 -2.20 -39.99 37.24
N ASP A 62 -0.89 -39.99 37.03
CA ASP A 62 -0.09 -41.14 36.55
C ASP A 62 -0.66 -41.82 35.27
N GLY A 63 -1.13 -41.02 34.31
CA GLY A 63 -1.62 -41.51 33.01
C GLY A 63 -3.02 -42.14 33.04
N LYS A 64 -3.74 -42.01 34.15
CA LYS A 64 -5.13 -42.43 34.29
C LYS A 64 -6.05 -41.22 34.48
N LYS A 65 -7.14 -41.17 33.71
CA LYS A 65 -8.13 -40.09 33.74
C LYS A 65 -9.17 -40.38 34.82
N TYR A 66 -9.40 -39.41 35.70
CA TYR A 66 -10.43 -39.47 36.72
C TYR A 66 -11.49 -38.40 36.47
N VAL A 67 -12.76 -38.81 36.57
CA VAL A 67 -13.91 -37.89 36.53
C VAL A 67 -14.32 -37.63 37.97
N PRO A 68 -14.11 -36.41 38.51
CA PRO A 68 -14.60 -36.07 39.84
C PRO A 68 -16.13 -36.03 39.82
N ASP A 69 -16.76 -36.76 40.74
CA ASP A 69 -18.22 -36.76 40.91
C ASP A 69 -18.64 -35.42 41.55
N PRO A 70 -19.35 -34.53 40.82
CA PRO A 70 -19.62 -33.17 41.29
C PRO A 70 -20.52 -33.12 42.53
N ASP A 71 -21.27 -34.20 42.82
CA ASP A 71 -22.20 -34.24 43.94
C ASP A 71 -21.54 -34.68 45.26
N LYS A 72 -20.29 -35.16 45.25
CA LYS A 72 -19.58 -35.65 46.44
C LYS A 72 -18.06 -35.44 46.40
N PRO A 73 -17.57 -34.20 46.65
CA PRO A 73 -16.15 -33.86 46.54
C PRO A 73 -15.25 -34.43 47.64
N GLU A 74 -15.81 -35.02 48.71
CA GLU A 74 -15.06 -35.54 49.86
C GLU A 74 -14.80 -37.05 49.81
N GLU A 75 -15.38 -37.79 48.86
CA GLU A 75 -15.05 -39.23 48.73
C GLU A 75 -13.67 -39.40 48.06
N PRO A 76 -12.78 -40.25 48.62
CA PRO A 76 -11.47 -40.48 48.03
C PRO A 76 -11.63 -41.06 46.63
N LEU A 77 -10.92 -40.45 45.66
CA LEU A 77 -10.89 -40.89 44.26
C LEU A 77 -10.59 -42.40 44.19
N LYS A 78 -11.49 -43.13 43.52
CA LYS A 78 -11.36 -44.58 43.29
C LYS A 78 -10.80 -44.81 41.90
N ASP A 79 -9.95 -45.82 41.75
CA ASP A 79 -9.55 -46.32 40.44
C ASP A 79 -10.69 -47.08 39.74
N GLU A 80 -10.50 -47.46 38.47
CA GLU A 80 -11.48 -48.24 37.68
C GLU A 80 -11.82 -49.60 38.31
N GLN A 81 -11.02 -50.06 39.29
CA GLN A 81 -11.22 -51.30 40.03
C GLN A 81 -11.88 -51.06 41.41
N GLY A 82 -12.22 -49.81 41.76
CA GLY A 82 -12.92 -49.43 42.99
C GLY A 82 -12.03 -49.24 44.22
N ASN A 83 -10.71 -49.22 44.08
CA ASN A 83 -9.78 -49.03 45.19
C ASN A 83 -9.45 -47.54 45.43
N PRO A 84 -9.35 -47.08 46.68
CA PRO A 84 -9.03 -45.69 46.98
C PRO A 84 -7.56 -45.37 46.63
N VAL A 85 -7.35 -44.27 45.90
CA VAL A 85 -6.02 -43.78 45.52
C VAL A 85 -5.40 -43.07 46.73
N ILE A 86 -4.32 -43.63 47.28
CA ILE A 86 -3.55 -43.03 48.39
C ILE A 86 -2.42 -42.19 47.78
N PHE A 87 -2.48 -40.88 47.94
CA PHE A 87 -1.42 -39.96 47.55
C PHE A 87 -0.30 -40.00 48.60
N GLU A 88 0.84 -40.62 48.28
CA GLU A 88 2.02 -40.58 49.15
C GLU A 88 2.71 -39.20 49.05
N ASP A 89 2.50 -38.36 50.06
CA ASP A 89 3.23 -37.10 50.23
C ASP A 89 4.71 -37.36 50.51
N LYS A 90 5.55 -37.25 49.47
CA LYS A 90 7.02 -37.23 49.61
C LYS A 90 7.47 -35.94 50.30
N LYS A 91 7.59 -35.99 51.63
CA LYS A 91 8.23 -34.97 52.48
C LYS A 91 9.70 -34.75 52.09
N SER A 92 10.01 -33.60 51.48
CA SER A 92 11.37 -33.07 51.36
C SER A 92 11.81 -32.42 52.68
N LYS A 93 12.92 -32.91 53.23
CA LYS A 93 13.64 -32.42 54.40
C LYS A 93 14.46 -31.17 54.03
N VAL A 94 14.18 -30.02 54.64
CA VAL A 94 15.11 -28.87 54.72
C VAL A 94 15.09 -28.33 56.14
N GLU A 95 16.20 -28.54 56.85
CA GLU A 95 16.55 -27.86 58.09
C GLU A 95 16.97 -26.42 57.80
N LYS A 96 16.40 -25.46 58.53
CA LYS A 96 17.11 -24.24 58.92
C LYS A 96 16.50 -23.67 60.19
N GLU A 97 17.31 -23.67 61.24
CA GLU A 97 17.09 -22.91 62.47
C GLU A 97 17.11 -21.40 62.19
N GLY A 98 16.19 -20.68 62.81
CA GLY A 98 16.12 -19.22 62.83
C GLY A 98 14.86 -18.77 63.57
N GLU A 99 15.06 -18.26 64.79
CA GLU A 99 14.23 -17.41 65.68
C GLU A 99 12.68 -17.39 65.55
N PRO A 100 11.93 -17.28 66.67
CA PRO A 100 10.47 -17.14 66.67
C PRO A 100 10.07 -15.72 66.26
N GLY A 101 10.25 -15.39 64.98
CA GLY A 101 9.63 -14.25 64.32
C GLY A 101 8.26 -14.66 63.77
N ASP A 102 7.29 -13.76 63.90
CA ASP A 102 5.91 -13.91 63.44
C ASP A 102 5.77 -14.64 62.08
N PRO A 103 4.71 -15.46 61.90
CA PRO A 103 4.50 -16.20 60.66
C PRO A 103 4.56 -15.24 59.46
N PRO A 104 5.30 -15.57 58.39
CA PRO A 104 5.48 -14.67 57.25
C PRO A 104 4.11 -14.30 56.69
N VAL A 105 3.75 -13.02 56.84
CA VAL A 105 2.52 -12.47 56.27
C VAL A 105 2.67 -12.54 54.76
N ARG A 106 1.99 -13.50 54.13
CA ARG A 106 1.97 -13.65 52.68
C ARG A 106 1.31 -12.41 52.07
N ASP A 107 2.11 -11.55 51.45
CA ASP A 107 1.57 -10.45 50.67
C ASP A 107 0.77 -10.99 49.49
N LYS A 108 -0.54 -10.70 49.49
CA LYS A 108 -1.50 -11.23 48.51
C LYS A 108 -1.10 -10.90 47.06
N LYS A 109 -0.36 -9.80 46.85
CA LYS A 109 0.13 -9.37 45.53
C LYS A 109 1.19 -10.31 44.97
N ASP A 110 2.10 -10.80 45.80
CA ASP A 110 3.18 -11.70 45.36
C ASP A 110 2.66 -13.08 45.02
N PHE A 111 1.62 -13.55 45.71
CA PHE A 111 0.95 -14.80 45.38
C PHE A 111 0.26 -14.75 44.01
N ILE A 112 -0.41 -13.64 43.69
CA ILE A 112 -1.06 -13.45 42.39
C ILE A 112 -0.01 -13.38 41.28
N ILE A 113 1.09 -12.63 41.49
CA ILE A 113 2.17 -12.52 40.49
C ILE A 113 2.84 -13.88 40.25
N ASN A 114 3.14 -14.63 41.32
CA ASN A 114 3.74 -15.96 41.17
C ASN A 114 2.79 -16.96 40.50
N ARG A 115 1.48 -16.88 40.79
CA ARG A 115 0.47 -17.72 40.12
C ARG A 115 0.34 -17.38 38.64
N LEU A 116 0.40 -16.11 38.28
CA LEU A 116 0.36 -15.67 36.88
C LEU A 116 1.62 -16.13 36.12
N ARG A 117 2.81 -16.01 36.74
CA ARG A 117 4.07 -16.47 36.16
C ARG A 117 4.08 -17.99 35.94
N GLN A 118 3.68 -18.76 36.96
CA GLN A 118 3.58 -20.22 36.84
C GLN A 118 2.56 -20.66 35.79
N SER A 119 1.42 -19.97 35.67
CA SER A 119 0.44 -20.25 34.62
C SER A 119 1.03 -20.01 33.22
N ARG A 120 1.71 -18.88 33.02
CA ARG A 120 2.32 -18.53 31.74
C ARG A 120 3.47 -19.46 31.36
N ASP A 121 4.31 -19.84 32.33
CA ASP A 121 5.45 -20.71 32.08
C ASP A 121 4.99 -22.14 31.77
N LYS A 122 3.93 -22.64 32.45
CA LYS A 122 3.26 -23.90 32.08
C LYS A 122 2.60 -23.86 30.70
N ALA A 123 1.96 -22.75 30.33
CA ALA A 123 1.37 -22.59 29.00
C ALA A 123 2.45 -22.61 27.91
N ARG A 124 3.62 -22.02 28.17
CA ARG A 124 4.77 -22.06 27.25
C ARG A 124 5.41 -23.44 27.16
N GLU A 125 5.56 -24.16 28.28
CA GLU A 125 6.06 -25.54 28.24
C GLU A 125 5.08 -26.48 27.51
N LYS A 126 3.77 -26.26 27.65
CA LYS A 126 2.74 -27.04 26.93
C LYS A 126 2.69 -26.72 25.43
N ALA A 127 3.05 -25.48 25.04
CA ALA A 127 3.14 -25.08 23.64
C ALA A 127 4.51 -25.40 22.98
N GLY A 128 5.52 -25.76 23.76
CA GLY A 128 6.89 -25.99 23.28
C GLY A 128 7.25 -27.43 22.95
N ASN A 129 6.31 -28.38 23.06
CA ASN A 129 6.58 -29.81 22.86
C ASN A 129 5.97 -30.40 21.56
N ASP A 130 5.36 -29.57 20.72
CA ASP A 130 4.96 -29.92 19.35
C ASP A 130 5.85 -29.15 18.37
N ASN A 131 7.08 -29.61 18.19
CA ASN A 131 7.92 -29.13 17.11
C ASN A 131 8.56 -30.33 16.40
N GLU A 132 7.92 -30.81 15.33
CA GLU A 132 8.58 -31.50 14.22
C GLU A 132 7.58 -31.70 13.06
N GLY A 133 7.52 -30.72 12.18
CA GLY A 133 6.71 -30.73 10.95
C GLY A 133 6.58 -29.31 10.41
N ASP A 134 7.59 -28.87 9.67
CA ASP A 134 7.61 -27.64 8.85
C ASP A 134 6.63 -27.81 7.68
N ASP A 135 5.35 -27.95 8.02
CA ASP A 135 4.20 -28.10 7.13
C ASP A 135 3.23 -26.97 7.49
N ASP A 136 3.70 -25.73 7.32
CA ASP A 136 2.89 -24.50 7.33
C ASP A 136 1.90 -24.46 6.14
N GLU A 137 1.50 -25.62 5.62
CA GLU A 137 0.50 -25.77 4.57
C GLU A 137 -0.87 -25.62 5.24
N ILE A 138 -1.31 -24.35 5.35
CA ILE A 138 -2.67 -24.02 5.76
C ILE A 138 -3.61 -24.72 4.79
N ASP A 139 -4.53 -25.52 5.32
CA ASP A 139 -5.49 -26.23 4.49
C ASP A 139 -6.33 -25.23 3.69
N SER A 140 -6.61 -25.53 2.43
CA SER A 140 -7.27 -24.58 1.50
C SER A 140 -8.64 -24.12 1.99
N GLU A 141 -9.32 -24.94 2.81
CA GLU A 141 -10.59 -24.58 3.46
C GLU A 141 -10.40 -23.50 4.54
N ASP A 142 -9.30 -23.57 5.29
CA ASP A 142 -8.99 -22.59 6.33
C ASP A 142 -8.48 -21.28 5.73
N GLU A 143 -7.70 -21.32 4.64
CA GLU A 143 -7.34 -20.10 3.88
C GLU A 143 -8.59 -19.35 3.40
N ALA A 144 -9.56 -20.07 2.82
CA ALA A 144 -10.81 -19.47 2.37
C ALA A 144 -11.64 -18.88 3.52
N ARG A 145 -11.64 -19.54 4.69
CA ARG A 145 -12.31 -19.03 5.90
C ARG A 145 -11.62 -17.76 6.40
N ILE A 146 -10.29 -17.74 6.46
CA ILE A 146 -9.49 -16.58 6.88
C ILE A 146 -9.73 -15.42 5.93
N LEU A 147 -9.63 -15.63 4.61
CA LEU A 147 -9.91 -14.61 3.59
C LEU A 147 -11.31 -14.02 3.75
N LYS A 148 -12.32 -14.84 4.01
CA LYS A 148 -13.69 -14.36 4.22
C LYS A 148 -13.84 -13.52 5.49
N VAL A 149 -13.15 -13.88 6.58
CA VAL A 149 -13.15 -13.08 7.82
C VAL A 149 -12.43 -11.77 7.59
N VAL A 150 -11.26 -11.80 6.93
CA VAL A 150 -10.49 -10.60 6.61
C VAL A 150 -11.29 -9.67 5.70
N ASP A 151 -11.90 -10.18 4.64
CA ASP A 151 -12.72 -9.39 3.72
C ASP A 151 -13.93 -8.79 4.44
N LYS A 152 -14.59 -9.54 5.33
CA LYS A 152 -15.72 -9.05 6.11
C LYS A 152 -15.36 -7.90 7.08
N HIS A 153 -14.20 -7.97 7.71
CA HIS A 153 -13.79 -6.98 8.72
C HIS A 153 -12.99 -5.81 8.15
N TYR A 154 -12.23 -6.06 7.07
CA TYR A 154 -11.24 -5.12 6.53
C TYR A 154 -11.44 -4.81 5.05
N GLY A 155 -12.26 -5.54 4.30
CA GLY A 155 -12.43 -5.32 2.85
C GLY A 155 -12.81 -3.88 2.48
N ASP A 156 -13.74 -3.28 3.22
CA ASP A 156 -14.15 -1.88 3.01
C ASP A 156 -13.04 -0.88 3.38
N LYS A 157 -12.17 -1.23 4.34
CA LYS A 157 -11.04 -0.37 4.74
C LYS A 157 -9.89 -0.48 3.74
N LEU A 158 -9.54 -1.70 3.34
CA LEU A 158 -8.50 -1.98 2.35
C LEU A 158 -8.85 -1.38 0.99
N SER A 159 -10.10 -1.53 0.53
CA SER A 159 -10.54 -0.91 -0.73
C SER A 159 -10.49 0.62 -0.73
N LYS A 160 -10.69 1.27 0.42
CA LYS A 160 -10.50 2.73 0.57
C LYS A 160 -9.03 3.11 0.51
N VAL A 161 -8.16 2.38 1.24
CA VAL A 161 -6.71 2.60 1.21
C VAL A 161 -6.18 2.43 -0.21
N ASP A 162 -6.56 1.35 -0.90
CA ASP A 162 -6.19 1.11 -2.29
C ASP A 162 -6.67 2.24 -3.21
N ALA A 163 -7.89 2.76 -3.00
CA ALA A 163 -8.40 3.87 -3.78
C ALA A 163 -7.62 5.18 -3.54
N GLU A 164 -7.27 5.48 -2.30
CA GLU A 164 -6.49 6.66 -1.92
C GLU A 164 -5.05 6.59 -2.43
N GLU A 165 -4.38 5.45 -2.31
CA GLU A 165 -3.04 5.23 -2.85
C GLU A 165 -3.02 5.37 -4.37
N ASN A 166 -4.01 4.78 -5.05
CA ASN A 166 -4.18 4.90 -6.49
C ASN A 166 -4.38 6.36 -6.92
N GLU A 167 -5.21 7.12 -6.21
CA GLU A 167 -5.41 8.55 -6.51
C GLU A 167 -4.16 9.38 -6.24
N ARG A 168 -3.41 9.06 -5.19
CA ARG A 168 -2.12 9.70 -4.89
C ARG A 168 -1.11 9.44 -6.01
N GLU A 169 -1.00 8.20 -6.50
CA GLU A 169 -0.10 7.86 -7.60
C GLU A 169 -0.49 8.60 -8.89
N LEU A 170 -1.79 8.59 -9.23
CA LEU A 170 -2.33 9.35 -10.38
C LEU A 170 -1.99 10.84 -10.28
N ASN A 171 -2.25 11.46 -9.13
CA ASN A 171 -1.98 12.89 -8.93
C ASN A 171 -0.48 13.19 -9.03
N SER A 172 0.39 12.33 -8.47
CA SER A 172 1.83 12.46 -8.59
C SER A 172 2.29 12.38 -10.05
N PHE A 173 1.68 11.50 -10.85
CA PHE A 173 2.00 11.32 -12.25
C PHE A 173 1.64 12.56 -13.08
N PHE A 174 0.46 13.14 -12.88
CA PHE A 174 0.00 14.32 -13.65
C PHE A 174 0.63 15.65 -13.20
N THR A 175 1.15 15.71 -11.97
CA THR A 175 1.88 16.88 -11.46
C THR A 175 3.25 17.03 -12.14
N ASN A 176 3.86 15.92 -12.56
CA ASN A 176 5.15 15.95 -13.24
C ASN A 176 5.06 16.68 -14.60
N PRO A 177 5.93 17.68 -14.86
CA PRO A 177 5.85 18.51 -16.08
C PRO A 177 6.12 17.72 -17.37
N GLU A 178 6.93 16.66 -17.32
CA GLU A 178 7.19 15.75 -18.44
C GLU A 178 5.93 15.03 -18.93
N ASN A 179 4.94 14.90 -18.04
CA ASN A 179 3.68 14.21 -18.29
C ASN A 179 2.55 15.16 -18.69
N ALA A 180 2.82 16.45 -18.92
CA ALA A 180 1.80 17.42 -19.34
C ALA A 180 1.03 16.98 -20.60
N LYS A 181 1.66 16.21 -21.49
CA LYS A 181 1.04 15.63 -22.70
C LYS A 181 -0.13 14.68 -22.39
N PHE A 182 -0.12 14.02 -21.24
CA PHE A 182 -1.14 13.05 -20.82
C PHE A 182 -2.40 13.72 -20.23
N LYS A 183 -2.32 15.00 -19.82
CA LYS A 183 -3.46 15.72 -19.20
C LYS A 183 -4.72 15.73 -20.06
N LYS A 184 -4.58 15.77 -21.39
CA LYS A 184 -5.73 15.73 -22.32
C LYS A 184 -6.55 14.44 -22.25
N LYS A 185 -5.94 13.35 -21.78
CA LYS A 185 -6.57 12.03 -21.65
C LYS A 185 -6.64 11.55 -20.20
N GLU A 186 -6.43 12.45 -19.24
CA GLU A 186 -6.41 12.13 -17.81
C GLU A 186 -7.65 11.34 -17.37
N ALA A 187 -8.85 11.76 -17.76
CA ALA A 187 -10.09 11.07 -17.41
C ALA A 187 -10.14 9.62 -17.94
N THR A 188 -9.57 9.38 -19.13
CA THR A 188 -9.49 8.03 -19.72
C THR A 188 -8.46 7.17 -18.99
N ILE A 189 -7.30 7.75 -18.65
CA ILE A 189 -6.24 7.08 -17.88
C ILE A 189 -6.75 6.71 -16.48
N ARG A 190 -7.42 7.64 -15.78
CA ARG A 190 -8.05 7.36 -14.47
C ARG A 190 -9.07 6.23 -14.56
N LYS A 191 -9.87 6.16 -15.63
CA LYS A 191 -10.83 5.07 -15.83
C LYS A 191 -10.13 3.72 -16.06
N TRP A 192 -9.07 3.70 -16.85
CA TRP A 192 -8.31 2.47 -17.15
C TRP A 192 -7.49 1.98 -15.96
N TRP A 193 -7.04 2.90 -15.11
CA TRP A 193 -6.33 2.56 -13.87
C TRP A 193 -7.23 1.88 -12.84
N LYS A 194 -8.50 2.29 -12.75
CA LYS A 194 -9.50 1.68 -11.87
C LYS A 194 -9.92 0.26 -12.31
N ASP A 195 -9.45 -0.22 -13.45
CA ASP A 195 -9.76 -1.57 -13.93
C ASP A 195 -8.89 -2.61 -13.20
N PRO A 196 -9.48 -3.60 -12.50
CA PRO A 196 -8.73 -4.62 -11.78
C PRO A 196 -7.72 -5.38 -12.65
N SER A 197 -7.99 -5.50 -13.95
CA SER A 197 -7.10 -6.17 -14.90
C SER A 197 -5.78 -5.43 -15.13
N ARG A 198 -5.69 -4.15 -14.79
CA ARG A 198 -4.55 -3.27 -15.10
C ARG A 198 -3.90 -2.65 -13.86
N ASN A 199 -4.49 -2.82 -12.68
CA ASN A 199 -3.99 -2.24 -11.42
C ASN A 199 -2.57 -2.71 -11.04
N HIS A 200 -2.13 -3.87 -11.56
CA HIS A 200 -0.78 -4.40 -11.33
C HIS A 200 0.30 -3.78 -12.23
N LEU A 201 -0.09 -3.02 -13.25
CA LEU A 201 0.84 -2.41 -14.20
C LEU A 201 1.27 -1.03 -13.71
N PRO A 202 2.48 -0.53 -14.01
CA PRO A 202 2.85 0.84 -13.69
C PRO A 202 1.98 1.87 -14.43
N ILE A 203 1.64 2.98 -13.75
CA ILE A 203 0.80 4.05 -14.33
C ILE A 203 1.32 4.60 -15.66
N LYS A 204 2.65 4.65 -15.81
CA LYS A 204 3.33 5.05 -17.05
C LYS A 204 2.87 4.17 -18.22
N SER A 205 2.88 2.85 -18.04
CA SER A 205 2.52 1.89 -19.08
C SER A 205 1.07 2.07 -19.52
N VAL A 206 0.16 2.20 -18.55
CA VAL A 206 -1.28 2.45 -18.83
C VAL A 206 -1.46 3.78 -19.56
N ALA A 207 -0.78 4.84 -19.14
CA ALA A 207 -0.84 6.15 -19.78
C ALA A 207 -0.33 6.12 -21.23
N TYR A 208 0.74 5.36 -21.50
CA TYR A 208 1.28 5.18 -22.86
C TYR A 208 0.35 4.38 -23.75
N GLU A 209 -0.30 3.34 -23.24
CA GLU A 209 -1.27 2.55 -24.00
C GLU A 209 -2.49 3.40 -24.40
N VAL A 210 -3.04 4.17 -23.46
CA VAL A 210 -4.16 5.09 -23.72
C VAL A 210 -3.78 6.19 -24.72
N MET A 211 -2.54 6.65 -24.68
CA MET A 211 -2.05 7.72 -25.55
C MET A 211 -1.40 7.21 -26.84
N GLY A 212 -1.28 5.90 -27.08
CA GLY A 212 -0.47 5.31 -28.16
C GLY A 212 -0.72 5.99 -29.50
N ASP A 213 -1.97 5.96 -29.97
CA ASP A 213 -2.39 6.58 -31.24
C ASP A 213 -2.12 8.08 -31.30
N SER A 214 -2.30 8.77 -30.16
CA SER A 214 -2.12 10.22 -30.09
C SER A 214 -0.64 10.63 -30.09
N LEU A 215 0.22 9.82 -29.47
CA LEU A 215 1.68 10.03 -29.47
C LEU A 215 2.25 9.78 -30.86
N GLU A 216 1.76 8.77 -31.57
CA GLU A 216 2.13 8.52 -32.96
C GLU A 216 1.73 9.70 -33.86
N ALA A 217 0.51 10.22 -33.71
CA ALA A 217 0.05 11.40 -34.44
C ALA A 217 0.90 12.65 -34.14
N VAL A 218 1.32 12.85 -32.89
CA VAL A 218 2.21 13.97 -32.50
C VAL A 218 3.61 13.77 -33.10
N GLY A 219 4.15 12.54 -33.08
CA GLY A 219 5.43 12.20 -33.69
C GLY A 219 5.43 12.49 -35.19
N ALA A 220 4.37 12.06 -35.90
CA ALA A 220 4.21 12.33 -37.33
C ALA A 220 4.13 13.84 -37.64
N LYS A 221 3.42 14.63 -36.81
CA LYS A 221 3.38 16.09 -36.96
C LYS A 221 4.74 16.74 -36.76
N LYS A 222 5.48 16.31 -35.74
CA LYS A 222 6.81 16.85 -35.43
C LYS A 222 7.82 16.51 -36.53
N ALA A 223 7.74 15.30 -37.10
CA ALA A 223 8.55 14.91 -38.26
C ALA A 223 8.26 15.81 -39.47
N ARG A 224 6.98 16.04 -39.79
CA ARG A 224 6.60 16.96 -40.87
C ARG A 224 7.09 18.39 -40.64
N GLN A 225 6.97 18.90 -39.41
CA GLN A 225 7.49 20.22 -39.05
C GLN A 225 9.00 20.30 -39.22
N ALA A 226 9.75 19.28 -38.78
CA ALA A 226 11.20 19.23 -38.98
C ALA A 226 11.58 19.15 -40.46
N ASP A 227 10.82 18.41 -41.29
CA ASP A 227 11.02 18.35 -42.74
C ASP A 227 10.72 19.70 -43.40
N ASP A 228 9.66 20.39 -42.99
CA ASP A 228 9.28 21.70 -43.51
C ASP A 228 10.30 22.77 -43.10
N GLU A 229 10.74 22.76 -41.84
CA GLU A 229 11.83 23.60 -41.33
C GLU A 229 13.14 23.30 -42.06
N SER A 230 13.44 22.03 -42.34
CA SER A 230 14.62 21.63 -43.13
C SER A 230 14.51 22.08 -44.59
N ARG A 231 13.33 22.04 -45.21
CA ARG A 231 13.12 22.57 -46.56
C ARG A 231 13.26 24.10 -46.60
N GLN A 232 12.78 24.78 -45.56
CA GLN A 232 12.89 26.23 -45.43
C GLN A 232 14.31 26.69 -45.11
N SER A 233 15.02 25.96 -44.23
CA SER A 233 16.40 26.29 -43.80
C SER A 233 17.49 25.67 -44.68
N GLY A 234 17.18 24.62 -45.42
CA GLY A 234 18.09 23.79 -46.22
C GLY A 234 18.35 24.28 -47.64
N SER A 235 17.89 25.47 -48.02
CA SER A 235 18.24 26.08 -49.31
C SER A 235 19.70 26.58 -49.39
N GLY A 236 20.56 26.30 -48.40
CA GLY A 236 21.94 26.81 -48.35
C GLY A 236 23.06 25.79 -48.60
N GLY A 237 22.75 24.52 -48.87
CA GLY A 237 23.70 23.42 -48.63
C GLY A 237 24.15 22.55 -49.80
N HIS A 238 23.92 22.92 -51.07
CA HIS A 238 24.54 22.22 -52.20
C HIS A 238 25.06 23.18 -53.26
N THR A 239 26.38 23.37 -53.23
CA THR A 239 27.25 23.78 -54.33
C THR A 239 26.80 24.98 -55.17
N ALA A 240 27.05 26.18 -54.65
CA ALA A 240 27.37 27.33 -55.48
C ALA A 240 28.73 27.11 -56.19
N ARG A 241 28.76 26.18 -57.15
CA ARG A 241 29.80 26.14 -58.19
C ARG A 241 29.15 26.59 -59.49
N GLY A 242 29.07 27.91 -59.65
CA GLY A 242 28.66 28.55 -60.90
C GLY A 242 27.24 29.11 -60.84
N THR A 243 27.17 30.42 -60.69
CA THR A 243 26.02 31.28 -61.00
C THR A 243 25.43 30.97 -62.38
N MET A 244 24.39 30.14 -62.40
CA MET A 244 23.27 30.32 -63.32
C MET A 244 22.02 29.84 -62.59
N THR A 245 21.17 30.79 -62.20
CA THR A 245 19.74 30.54 -61.97
C THR A 245 19.16 30.04 -63.28
N LYS A 246 19.23 28.73 -63.51
CA LYS A 246 18.50 28.07 -64.58
C LYS A 246 17.16 27.66 -64.00
N LYS A 247 16.07 28.05 -64.66
CA LYS A 247 14.79 27.35 -64.49
C LYS A 247 15.05 25.85 -64.67
N ASN A 248 14.31 24.99 -63.97
CA ASN A 248 14.47 23.56 -64.21
C ASN A 248 14.11 23.27 -65.68
N ALA A 249 14.75 22.28 -66.32
CA ALA A 249 14.55 21.96 -67.74
C ALA A 249 13.08 21.68 -68.12
N TRP A 250 12.23 21.38 -67.14
CA TRP A 250 10.79 21.14 -67.28
C TRP A 250 9.93 22.42 -67.23
N GLU A 251 10.53 23.54 -66.81
CA GLU A 251 9.89 24.86 -66.67
C GLU A 251 10.34 25.83 -67.77
N GLU A 252 11.29 25.43 -68.62
CA GLU A 252 11.74 26.19 -69.78
C GLU A 252 10.81 25.95 -70.97
N THR A 253 10.54 26.98 -71.76
CA THR A 253 9.84 26.81 -73.04
C THR A 253 10.77 26.12 -74.04
N PRO A 254 10.23 25.44 -75.08
CA PRO A 254 11.06 24.75 -76.07
C PRO A 254 12.12 25.65 -76.72
N GLU A 255 11.80 26.92 -76.95
CA GLU A 255 12.71 27.92 -77.52
C GLU A 255 13.85 28.30 -76.56
N GLU A 256 13.55 28.43 -75.26
CA GLU A 256 14.56 28.70 -74.22
C GLU A 256 15.54 27.52 -74.08
N PHE A 257 15.05 26.29 -74.19
CA PHE A 257 15.85 25.07 -74.11
C PHE A 257 16.79 24.91 -75.31
N GLU A 258 16.33 25.24 -76.51
CA GLU A 258 17.13 25.12 -77.74
C GLU A 258 18.28 26.16 -77.75
N ALA A 259 18.01 27.38 -77.29
CA ALA A 259 19.03 28.41 -77.09
C ALA A 259 20.06 27.99 -76.03
N HIS A 260 19.62 27.30 -74.98
CA HIS A 260 20.51 26.76 -73.94
C HIS A 260 21.47 25.70 -74.51
N GLN A 261 20.95 24.76 -75.31
CA GLN A 261 21.77 23.74 -75.97
C GLN A 261 22.81 24.35 -76.91
N GLN A 262 22.45 25.38 -77.68
CA GLN A 262 23.39 26.08 -78.55
C GLN A 262 24.52 26.74 -77.74
N LYS A 263 24.19 27.35 -76.60
CA LYS A 263 25.17 28.00 -75.72
C LYS A 263 26.14 26.99 -75.10
N VAL A 264 25.68 25.77 -74.78
CA VAL A 264 26.54 24.68 -74.30
C VAL A 264 27.47 24.18 -75.43
N ARG A 265 26.94 23.99 -76.65
CA ARG A 265 27.75 23.60 -77.83
C ARG A 265 28.85 24.62 -78.16
N GLN A 266 28.56 25.92 -78.05
CA GLN A 266 29.56 26.96 -78.30
C GLN A 266 30.65 27.01 -77.23
N LYS A 267 30.34 26.60 -76.00
CA LYS A 267 31.28 26.61 -74.87
C LYS A 267 32.15 25.35 -74.80
N SER A 268 31.83 24.32 -75.58
CA SER A 268 32.58 23.06 -75.66
C SER A 268 33.55 22.99 -76.86
N ASN A 269 33.65 24.06 -77.64
CA ASN A 269 34.70 24.27 -78.66
C ASN A 269 35.74 25.24 -78.11
#